data_AF-A0A917LC98-F1
#
_entry.id   AF-A0A917LC98-F1
#
_cell.length_a   1.000
_cell.length_b   1.000
_cell.length_c   1.000
_cell.angle_alpha   90.00
_cell.angle_beta   90.00
_cell.angle_gamma   90.00
#
_symmetry.space_group_name_H-M   'P 1'
#
loop_
_entity.id
_entity.type
_entity.pdbx_description
1 polymer ?
#
loop_
_entity_poly.entity_id
_entity_poly.type
_entity_poly.pdbx_seq_one_letter_code
_entity_poly.pdbx_strand_id
1 'polypeptide(L)'
;MVLGVVFHTMGDKAAEDWVATHALAILHGDAAEVADALHTQADQAELTAEQRHGADVCVRYLRTKSELLRYDQALQAGWPIAIGIIEGAARHLTDRLDISGARWGLDGAEAVLKLRAVTANGDLDTYWKYHVAAEHQRLYPASDQERFAFTA
;
A
#
# COMPACT_ATOMS: atom_id res chain seq x y z
N MET A 1 9.77 9.02 6.57
CA MET A 1 10.72 8.85 7.70
C MET A 1 12.20 9.09 7.34
N VAL A 2 12.60 9.20 6.05
CA VAL A 2 14.02 9.40 5.67
C VAL A 2 14.44 10.87 5.54
N LEU A 3 13.49 11.81 5.41
CA LEU A 3 13.78 13.23 5.14
C LEU A 3 14.40 13.99 6.32
N GLY A 4 13.94 13.74 7.54
CA GLY A 4 14.45 14.46 8.72
C GLY A 4 15.92 14.16 9.02
N VAL A 5 16.43 12.99 8.60
CA VAL A 5 17.80 12.55 8.90
C VAL A 5 18.86 13.29 8.06
N VAL A 6 18.45 13.92 6.96
CA VAL A 6 19.36 14.72 6.12
C VAL A 6 19.71 16.05 6.81
N PHE A 7 18.77 16.61 7.57
CA PHE A 7 18.91 17.93 8.21
C PHE A 7 19.06 17.87 9.74
N HIS A 8 18.74 16.73 10.36
CA HIS A 8 18.74 16.55 11.81
C HIS A 8 19.27 15.18 12.21
N THR A 9 19.83 15.08 13.41
CA THR A 9 20.23 13.81 14.01
C THR A 9 19.04 12.88 14.22
N MET A 10 19.23 11.58 14.01
CA MET A 10 18.21 10.55 14.23
C MET A 10 17.63 10.62 15.66
N GLY A 11 16.30 10.67 15.77
CA GLY A 11 15.58 10.69 17.06
C GLY A 11 15.45 12.07 17.70
N ASP A 12 15.83 13.14 17.00
CA ASP A 12 15.60 14.51 17.46
C ASP A 12 14.13 14.92 17.26
N LYS A 13 13.50 15.44 18.31
CA LYS A 13 12.15 16.00 18.27
C LYS A 13 12.03 17.12 17.23
N ALA A 14 13.10 17.90 17.03
CA ALA A 14 13.12 18.92 15.99
C ALA A 14 12.97 18.33 14.58
N ALA A 15 13.50 17.13 14.34
CA ALA A 15 13.35 16.42 13.07
C ALA A 15 11.90 15.99 12.83
N GLU A 16 11.22 15.50 13.87
CA GLU A 16 9.81 15.11 13.81
C GLU A 16 8.90 16.30 13.54
N ASP A 17 9.08 17.40 14.28
CA ASP A 17 8.30 18.63 14.12
C ASP A 17 8.54 19.24 12.72
N TRP A 18 9.78 19.21 12.22
CA TRP A 18 10.11 19.64 10.87
C TRP A 18 9.43 18.77 9.80
N VAL A 19 9.46 17.44 9.95
CA VAL A 19 8.76 16.52 9.02
C VAL A 19 7.26 16.76 9.05
N ALA A 20 6.67 16.93 10.25
CA ALA A 20 5.25 17.19 10.42
C ALA A 20 4.83 18.50 9.74
N THR A 21 5.66 19.55 9.86
CA THR A 21 5.41 20.85 9.21
C THR A 21 5.34 20.73 7.69
N HIS A 22 6.32 20.07 7.07
CA HIS A 22 6.33 19.89 5.62
C HIS A 22 5.23 18.93 5.14
N ALA A 23 4.91 17.89 5.93
CA ALA A 23 3.81 16.98 5.63
C ALA A 23 2.45 17.72 5.65
N LEU A 24 2.24 18.59 6.63
CA LEU A 24 1.04 19.44 6.70
C LEU A 24 0.96 20.39 5.50
N ALA A 25 2.06 21.03 5.10
CA ALA A 25 2.07 21.89 3.91
C ALA A 25 1.68 21.11 2.64
N ILE A 26 2.23 19.91 2.43
CA ILE A 26 1.84 19.04 1.31
C ILE A 26 0.34 18.69 1.37
N LEU A 27 -0.21 18.41 2.57
CA LEU A 27 -1.65 18.15 2.74
C LEU A 27 -2.53 19.36 2.38
N HIS A 28 -2.00 20.58 2.51
CA HIS A 28 -2.67 21.81 2.09
C HIS A 28 -2.47 22.16 0.61
N GLY A 29 -1.80 21.29 -0.17
CA GLY A 29 -1.58 21.48 -1.60
C GLY A 29 -0.23 22.12 -1.95
N ASP A 30 0.59 22.46 -0.95
CA ASP A 30 1.83 23.24 -1.12
C ASP A 30 3.05 22.34 -1.45
N ALA A 31 2.82 21.25 -2.20
CA ALA A 31 3.87 20.27 -2.49
C ALA A 31 5.03 20.86 -3.31
N ALA A 32 4.74 21.85 -4.16
CA ALA A 32 5.74 22.55 -4.95
C ALA A 32 6.58 23.51 -4.07
N GLU A 33 5.94 24.32 -3.22
CA GLU A 33 6.67 25.19 -2.28
C GLU A 33 7.55 24.38 -1.33
N VAL A 34 7.05 23.24 -0.84
CA VAL A 34 7.84 22.34 0.00
C VAL A 34 9.07 21.82 -0.75
N ALA A 35 8.93 21.45 -2.03
CA ALA A 35 10.07 21.02 -2.82
C ALA A 35 11.13 22.13 -3.01
N ASP A 36 10.69 23.37 -3.18
CA ASP A 36 11.59 24.53 -3.33
C ASP A 36 12.28 24.89 -2.02
N ALA A 37 11.56 24.81 -0.89
CA ALA A 37 12.12 24.99 0.44
C ALA A 37 13.18 23.92 0.76
N LEU A 38 12.89 22.65 0.45
CA LEU A 38 13.83 21.54 0.62
C LEU A 38 15.07 21.69 -0.25
N HIS A 39 14.91 22.11 -1.51
CA HIS A 39 16.04 22.38 -2.40
C HIS A 39 16.92 23.50 -1.85
N THR A 40 16.31 24.60 -1.40
CA THR A 40 17.04 25.74 -0.82
C THR A 40 17.78 25.35 0.45
N GLN A 41 17.15 24.58 1.34
CA GLN A 41 17.79 24.08 2.56
C GLN A 41 18.97 23.14 2.23
N ALA A 42 18.82 22.29 1.22
CA ALA A 42 19.88 21.39 0.78
C ALA A 42 21.06 22.14 0.13
N ASP A 43 20.83 23.29 -0.51
CA ASP A 43 21.89 24.14 -1.06
C ASP A 43 22.63 24.93 0.03
N GLN A 44 21.94 25.29 1.11
CA GLN A 44 22.50 26.05 2.23
C GLN A 44 23.22 25.16 3.25
N ALA A 45 22.77 23.91 3.40
CA ALA A 45 23.47 22.92 4.18
C ALA A 45 24.70 22.48 3.36
N GLU A 46 25.91 22.67 3.89
CA GLU A 46 27.18 22.27 3.28
C GLU A 46 27.31 20.73 3.23
N LEU A 47 26.40 20.06 2.50
CA LEU A 47 26.24 18.62 2.43
C LEU A 47 27.16 18.01 1.37
N THR A 48 27.68 16.82 1.65
CA THR A 48 28.32 16.02 0.59
C THR A 48 27.29 15.52 -0.42
N ALA A 49 27.74 15.09 -1.60
CA ALA A 49 26.86 14.54 -2.63
C ALA A 49 26.02 13.36 -2.12
N GLU A 50 26.62 12.46 -1.31
CA GLU A 50 25.93 11.34 -0.69
C GLU A 50 24.85 11.79 0.30
N GLN A 51 25.12 12.83 1.09
CA GLN A 51 24.17 13.37 2.06
C GLN A 51 23.01 14.11 1.36
N ARG A 52 23.30 14.83 0.28
CA ARG A 52 22.32 15.59 -0.51
C ARG A 52 21.39 14.69 -1.34
N HIS A 53 21.84 13.48 -1.68
CA HIS A 53 21.08 12.54 -2.53
C HIS A 53 19.63 12.33 -2.05
N GLY A 54 19.42 12.16 -0.74
CA GLY A 54 18.08 11.96 -0.17
C GLY A 54 17.16 13.15 -0.39
N ALA A 55 17.67 14.38 -0.22
CA ALA A 55 16.93 15.61 -0.47
C ALA A 55 16.60 15.74 -1.97
N ASP A 56 17.58 15.51 -2.86
CA ASP A 56 17.38 15.61 -4.31
C ASP A 56 16.33 14.63 -4.84
N VAL A 57 16.33 13.39 -4.32
CA VAL A 57 15.31 12.39 -4.63
C VAL A 57 13.92 12.86 -4.21
N CYS A 58 13.80 13.42 -3.00
CA CYS A 58 12.53 13.92 -2.49
C CYS A 58 12.02 15.12 -3.30
N VAL A 59 12.87 16.12 -3.52
CA VAL A 59 12.53 17.31 -4.33
C VAL A 59 12.05 16.88 -5.70
N ARG A 60 12.77 15.96 -6.35
CA ARG A 60 12.37 15.40 -7.65
C ARG A 60 11.00 14.73 -7.57
N TYR A 61 10.75 13.92 -6.54
CA TYR A 61 9.46 13.24 -6.37
C TYR A 61 8.32 14.26 -6.23
N LEU A 62 8.44 15.22 -5.31
CA LEU A 62 7.40 16.23 -5.05
C LEU A 62 7.09 17.05 -6.29
N ARG A 63 8.11 17.50 -7.03
CA ARG A 63 7.93 18.24 -8.29
C ARG A 63 7.24 17.38 -9.35
N THR A 64 7.74 16.16 -9.57
CA THR A 64 7.21 15.24 -10.60
C THR A 64 5.78 14.81 -10.31
N LYS A 65 5.41 14.69 -9.03
CA LYS A 65 4.10 14.21 -8.60
C LYS A 65 3.18 15.33 -8.13
N SER A 66 3.54 16.60 -8.28
CA SER A 66 2.78 17.77 -7.81
C SER A 66 1.30 17.72 -8.19
N GLU A 67 0.96 17.32 -9.42
CA GLU A 67 -0.43 17.17 -9.86
C GLU A 67 -1.19 16.06 -9.13
N LEU A 68 -0.51 14.99 -8.72
CA LEU A 68 -1.07 13.88 -7.93
C LEU A 68 -1.08 14.16 -6.42
N LEU A 69 -0.33 15.17 -5.97
CA LEU A 69 -0.20 15.58 -4.57
C LEU A 69 -1.15 16.74 -4.21
N ARG A 70 -2.17 17.00 -5.03
CA ARG A 70 -3.26 17.96 -4.78
C ARG A 70 -4.21 17.44 -3.69
N TYR A 71 -3.65 17.24 -2.50
CA TYR A 71 -4.35 16.66 -1.36
C TYR A 71 -5.41 17.58 -0.79
N ASP A 72 -5.23 18.90 -0.90
CA ASP A 72 -6.25 19.92 -0.65
C ASP A 72 -7.56 19.60 -1.39
N GLN A 73 -7.46 19.38 -2.70
CA GLN A 73 -8.59 19.09 -3.57
C GLN A 73 -9.16 17.69 -3.29
N ALA A 74 -8.29 16.70 -3.13
CA ALA A 74 -8.71 15.34 -2.83
C ALA A 74 -9.47 15.26 -1.49
N LEU A 75 -8.97 15.92 -0.44
CA LEU A 75 -9.62 15.98 0.87
C LEU A 75 -10.94 16.74 0.80
N GLN A 76 -10.99 17.87 0.09
CA GLN A 76 -12.24 18.63 -0.10
C GLN A 76 -13.30 17.80 -0.86
N ALA A 77 -12.87 16.95 -1.80
CA ALA A 77 -13.72 16.04 -2.53
C ALA A 77 -14.07 14.75 -1.76
N GLY A 78 -13.52 14.55 -0.56
CA GLY A 78 -13.72 13.33 0.23
C GLY A 78 -13.00 12.09 -0.33
N TRP A 79 -11.99 12.29 -1.17
CA TRP A 79 -11.20 11.21 -1.75
C TRP A 79 -10.16 10.69 -0.75
N PRO A 80 -9.90 9.37 -0.74
CA PRO A 80 -8.89 8.80 0.14
C PRO A 80 -7.48 9.22 -0.30
N ILE A 81 -6.77 9.91 0.57
CA ILE A 81 -5.34 10.24 0.40
C ILE A 81 -4.51 9.34 1.32
N ALA A 82 -4.02 8.23 0.78
CA ALA A 82 -3.13 7.25 1.45
C ALA A 82 -3.47 7.00 2.93
N ILE A 83 -4.55 6.25 3.18
CA ILE A 83 -4.94 5.87 4.53
C ILE A 83 -3.95 4.78 4.96
N GLY A 84 -3.18 4.95 6.03
CA GLY A 84 -2.28 3.90 6.54
C GLY A 84 -2.98 2.54 6.77
N ILE A 85 -4.31 2.52 6.80
CA ILE A 85 -5.16 1.32 6.75
C ILE A 85 -5.04 0.57 5.40
N ILE A 86 -5.00 1.26 4.26
CA ILE A 86 -4.83 0.64 2.93
C ILE A 86 -3.42 0.02 2.81
N GLU A 87 -2.38 0.76 3.21
CA GLU A 87 -1.02 0.24 3.22
C GLU A 87 -0.85 -0.89 4.25
N GLY A 88 -1.47 -0.74 5.42
CA GLY A 88 -1.51 -1.75 6.46
C GLY A 88 -2.23 -3.01 6.00
N ALA A 89 -3.35 -2.88 5.29
CA ALA A 89 -4.07 -4.00 4.69
C ALA A 89 -3.26 -4.68 3.60
N ALA A 90 -2.65 -3.91 2.68
CA ALA A 90 -1.78 -4.44 1.64
C ALA A 90 -0.62 -5.23 2.26
N ARG A 91 0.08 -4.65 3.24
CA ARG A 91 1.16 -5.30 3.99
C ARG A 91 0.68 -6.58 4.67
N HIS A 92 -0.42 -6.49 5.43
CA HIS A 92 -0.99 -7.63 6.12
C HIS A 92 -1.31 -8.80 5.17
N LEU A 93 -1.89 -8.51 3.99
CA LEU A 93 -2.19 -9.52 2.98
C LEU A 93 -0.91 -10.13 2.37
N THR A 94 0.14 -9.34 2.16
CA THR A 94 1.40 -9.80 1.55
C THR A 94 2.39 -10.46 2.50
N ASP A 95 2.26 -10.31 3.82
CA ASP A 95 3.22 -10.86 4.80
C ASP A 95 3.51 -12.36 4.61
N ARG A 96 2.52 -13.14 4.15
CA ARG A 96 2.67 -14.56 3.88
C ARG A 96 3.50 -14.85 2.63
N LEU A 97 3.47 -13.95 1.66
CA LEU A 97 4.24 -14.06 0.43
C LEU A 97 5.72 -13.71 0.65
N ASP A 98 6.00 -12.84 1.63
CA ASP A 98 7.34 -12.27 1.89
C ASP A 98 8.14 -13.05 2.96
N ILE A 99 7.77 -14.32 3.23
CA ILE A 99 8.54 -15.17 4.15
C ILE A 99 9.81 -15.72 3.47
N SER A 100 10.92 -15.72 4.20
CA SER A 100 12.20 -16.21 3.69
C SER A 100 12.11 -17.66 3.19
N GLY A 101 12.67 -17.90 2.00
CA GLY A 101 12.66 -19.22 1.36
C GLY A 101 11.37 -19.59 0.63
N ALA A 102 10.33 -18.75 0.66
CA ALA A 102 9.14 -19.01 -0.15
C ALA A 102 9.37 -18.72 -1.63
N ARG A 103 8.75 -19.56 -2.47
CA ARG A 103 8.69 -19.38 -3.91
C ARG A 103 7.25 -19.55 -4.34
N TRP A 104 6.72 -18.57 -5.04
CA TRP A 104 5.34 -18.55 -5.48
C TRP A 104 5.30 -18.43 -7.01
N GLY A 105 4.50 -19.28 -7.66
CA GLY A 105 4.00 -18.97 -8.99
C GLY A 105 2.89 -17.93 -8.89
N LEU A 106 2.64 -17.19 -9.98
CA LEU A 106 1.62 -16.12 -10.01
C LEU A 106 0.25 -16.64 -9.54
N ASP A 107 -0.21 -17.75 -10.12
CA ASP A 107 -1.51 -18.35 -9.78
C ASP A 107 -1.62 -18.73 -8.30
N GLY A 108 -0.53 -19.25 -7.72
CA GLY A 108 -0.48 -19.63 -6.31
C GLY A 108 -0.47 -18.42 -5.37
N ALA A 109 0.31 -17.38 -5.72
CA ALA A 109 0.33 -16.13 -4.97
C ALA A 109 -1.04 -15.46 -4.98
N GLU A 110 -1.69 -15.39 -6.15
CA GLU A 110 -3.01 -14.79 -6.30
C GLU A 110 -4.08 -15.55 -5.51
N ALA A 111 -4.10 -16.88 -5.58
CA ALA A 111 -5.04 -17.71 -4.83
C ALA A 111 -4.90 -17.50 -3.32
N VAL A 112 -3.67 -17.44 -2.81
CA VAL A 112 -3.40 -17.18 -1.39
C VAL A 112 -3.83 -15.77 -1.00
N LEU A 113 -3.54 -14.75 -1.81
CA LEU A 113 -3.96 -13.37 -1.53
C LEU A 113 -5.49 -13.26 -1.45
N LYS A 114 -6.21 -13.86 -2.41
CA LYS A 114 -7.68 -13.87 -2.43
C LYS A 114 -8.24 -14.55 -1.18
N LEU A 115 -7.70 -15.72 -0.81
CA LEU A 115 -8.14 -16.43 0.40
C LEU A 115 -7.89 -15.58 1.66
N ARG A 116 -6.72 -14.93 1.76
CA ARG A 116 -6.40 -14.06 2.90
C ARG A 116 -7.31 -12.84 2.96
N ALA A 117 -7.68 -12.25 1.83
CA ALA A 117 -8.62 -11.13 1.78
C ALA A 117 -10.01 -11.53 2.29
N VAL A 118 -10.53 -12.68 1.83
CA VAL A 118 -11.81 -13.24 2.30
C VAL A 118 -11.77 -13.48 3.81
N THR A 119 -10.67 -14.07 4.32
CA THR A 119 -10.51 -14.31 5.76
C THR A 119 -10.42 -13.01 6.56
N ALA A 120 -9.65 -12.02 6.07
CA ALA A 120 -9.50 -10.73 6.75
C ALA A 120 -10.82 -9.94 6.82
N ASN A 121 -11.69 -10.10 5.82
CA ASN A 121 -13.02 -9.49 5.80
C ASN A 121 -14.04 -10.23 6.68
N GLY A 122 -13.71 -11.41 7.21
CA GLY A 122 -14.63 -12.26 7.98
C GLY A 122 -15.62 -13.06 7.12
N ASP A 123 -15.39 -13.13 5.81
CA ASP A 123 -16.32 -13.73 4.84
C ASP A 123 -16.03 -15.22 4.55
N LEU A 124 -15.07 -15.83 5.25
CA LEU A 124 -14.58 -17.17 4.96
C LEU A 124 -15.69 -18.23 5.00
N ASP A 125 -16.57 -18.19 6.00
CA ASP A 125 -17.65 -19.16 6.13
C ASP A 125 -18.66 -19.07 4.98
N THR A 126 -18.98 -17.85 4.55
CA THR A 126 -19.88 -17.59 3.42
C THR A 126 -19.25 -18.07 2.12
N TYR A 127 -17.99 -17.69 1.89
CA TYR A 127 -17.24 -18.12 0.72
C TYR A 127 -17.09 -19.64 0.65
N TRP A 128 -16.79 -20.29 1.78
CA TRP A 128 -16.59 -21.74 1.83
C TRP A 128 -17.86 -22.50 1.43
N LYS A 129 -19.02 -22.10 1.94
CA LYS A 129 -20.32 -22.69 1.56
C LYS A 129 -20.57 -22.56 0.06
N TYR A 130 -20.31 -21.37 -0.51
CA TYR A 130 -20.42 -21.14 -1.94
C TYR A 130 -19.45 -22.02 -2.74
N HIS A 131 -18.18 -22.06 -2.33
CA HIS A 131 -17.13 -22.80 -3.02
C HIS A 131 -17.43 -24.30 -3.07
N VAL A 132 -17.85 -24.91 -1.95
CA VAL A 132 -18.23 -26.33 -1.90
C VAL A 132 -19.41 -26.63 -2.83
N ALA A 133 -20.44 -25.77 -2.85
CA ALA A 133 -21.59 -25.96 -3.74
C ALA A 133 -21.20 -25.85 -5.23
N ALA A 134 -20.35 -24.89 -5.58
CA ALA A 134 -19.84 -24.71 -6.93
C ALA A 134 -18.95 -25.89 -7.37
N GLU A 135 -18.06 -26.37 -6.51
CA GLU A 135 -17.21 -27.53 -6.78
C GLU A 135 -18.03 -28.81 -6.94
N HIS A 136 -19.07 -29.00 -6.11
CA HIS A 136 -19.98 -30.12 -6.26
C HIS A 136 -20.66 -30.12 -7.64
N GLN A 137 -21.15 -28.97 -8.11
CA GLN A 137 -21.74 -28.87 -9.45
C GLN A 137 -20.72 -29.12 -10.57
N ARG A 138 -19.47 -28.67 -10.39
CA ARG A 138 -18.40 -28.85 -11.37
C ARG A 138 -17.96 -30.30 -11.50
N LEU A 139 -17.84 -31.01 -10.37
CA LEU A 139 -17.39 -32.40 -10.31
C LEU A 139 -18.53 -33.40 -10.59
N TYR A 140 -19.77 -33.04 -10.24
CA TYR A 140 -20.96 -33.87 -10.41
C TYR A 140 -22.06 -33.11 -11.16
N PRO A 141 -21.92 -32.92 -12.48
CA PRO A 141 -23.01 -32.40 -13.30
C PRO A 141 -24.21 -33.36 -13.22
N ALA A 142 -25.43 -32.82 -13.22
CA ALA A 142 -26.68 -33.54 -12.94
C ALA A 142 -26.96 -34.79 -13.83
N SER A 143 -26.19 -35.01 -14.89
CA SER A 143 -26.31 -36.16 -15.80
C SER A 143 -25.97 -37.52 -15.18
N ASP A 144 -25.20 -37.56 -14.07
CA ASP A 144 -24.79 -38.83 -13.45
C ASP A 144 -25.78 -39.34 -12.38
N GLN A 145 -26.78 -38.56 -11.97
CA GLN A 145 -27.76 -38.97 -10.95
C GLN A 145 -28.94 -39.78 -11.52
N GLU A 146 -29.14 -39.84 -12.84
CA GLU A 146 -30.27 -40.55 -13.46
C GLU A 146 -30.05 -42.07 -13.67
N ARG A 147 -28.87 -42.62 -13.36
CA ARG A 147 -28.51 -44.03 -13.70
C ARG A 147 -28.48 -45.05 -12.57
N PHE A 148 -29.04 -44.73 -11.40
CA PHE A 148 -29.18 -45.72 -10.31
C PHE A 148 -30.66 -45.97 -9.95
N ALA A 149 -31.44 -46.42 -10.93
CA ALA A 149 -32.66 -47.15 -10.64
C ALA A 149 -32.26 -48.58 -10.24
N PHE A 150 -32.28 -48.88 -8.94
CA PHE A 150 -32.13 -50.26 -8.46
C PHE A 150 -33.33 -51.07 -8.94
N THR A 151 -33.12 -51.97 -9.89
CA THR A 151 -34.07 -53.02 -10.23
C THR A 151 -34.13 -54.02 -9.06
N ALA A 152 -35.30 -54.12 -8.43
CA ALA A 152 -35.64 -55.13 -7.44
C ALA A 152 -35.93 -56.49 -8.08
#